data_AF-A0A8B7RJE6-F1
#
_entry.id   AF-A0A8B7RJE6-F1
#
_cell.length_a   1.000
_cell.length_b   1.000
_cell.length_c   1.000
_cell.angle_alpha   90.00
_cell.angle_beta   90.00
_cell.angle_gamma   90.00
#
_symmetry.space_group_name_H-M   'P 1'
#
loop_
_entity.id
_entity.type
_entity.pdbx_description
1 polymer ?
#
loop_
_entity_poly.entity_id
_entity_poly.type
_entity_poly.pdbx_seq_one_letter_code
_entity_poly.pdbx_strand_id
1 'polypeptide(L)'
;MHAPRPPQTSLACPPAVSGPRPLPALISLAPPLPCALWVLAWIVFLIQPLWESLHNAQVPDYGYSKPTMLMTSQPRSPRELRRRNLDSGKTQARIRLMRTMLRNRRTSLQELRNQEDFLTKLNQELMKTIQDTEDSWALKVREMLQQQDILGNMINILEYSNRKEMQQMKCELQELEEKQESKMSYLEQQLEQLNAKIKKTHAEVSFLSTYMDHEYPVRSVQIANLVRQLQQVKDSQQDELDELHEMFKMVLESLSNRIQMKKQKLLSAVVAKTLQPHQEGLLQKTQESQDLMKYMDKFKEFINQFEEEISILRAEIKKLQTQTREPREIVFADVLLRRPKCTPDMDVILNIPVEELLPF
;
A
#
# COMPACT_ATOMS: atom_id res chain seq x y z
N MET A 1 5.48 -24.77 -31.60
CA MET A 1 6.44 -23.69 -31.92
C MET A 1 6.57 -22.80 -30.69
N HIS A 2 7.80 -22.65 -30.22
CA HIS A 2 8.31 -21.72 -29.19
C HIS A 2 7.51 -21.48 -27.89
N ALA A 3 7.97 -22.15 -26.83
CA ALA A 3 7.92 -21.66 -25.46
C ALA A 3 9.02 -20.61 -25.21
N PRO A 4 8.82 -19.64 -24.29
CA PRO A 4 9.91 -18.94 -23.65
C PRO A 4 10.20 -19.53 -22.25
N ARG A 5 11.49 -19.67 -21.96
CA ARG A 5 12.08 -20.11 -20.67
C ARG A 5 11.81 -19.11 -19.54
N PRO A 6 11.75 -19.56 -18.28
CA PRO A 6 11.87 -18.70 -17.12
C PRO A 6 13.35 -18.34 -16.83
N PRO A 7 13.63 -17.22 -16.15
CA PRO A 7 14.98 -16.78 -15.83
C PRO A 7 15.59 -17.59 -14.68
N GLN A 8 16.91 -17.77 -14.78
CA GLN A 8 17.77 -18.43 -13.81
C GLN A 8 17.88 -17.59 -12.54
N THR A 9 17.44 -18.14 -11.40
CA THR A 9 17.76 -17.64 -10.07
C THR A 9 19.14 -18.16 -9.66
N SER A 10 20.08 -17.22 -9.48
CA SER A 10 21.38 -17.46 -8.89
C SER A 10 21.23 -17.88 -7.43
N LEU A 11 21.85 -19.01 -7.08
CA LEU A 11 22.10 -19.42 -5.71
C LEU A 11 22.90 -18.33 -4.98
N ALA A 12 22.32 -17.80 -3.90
CA ALA A 12 23.05 -17.18 -2.82
C ALA A 12 22.69 -17.93 -1.53
N CYS A 13 23.71 -18.44 -0.85
CA CYS A 13 23.62 -19.26 0.34
C CYS A 13 22.87 -18.56 1.50
N PRO A 14 22.09 -19.30 2.30
CA PRO A 14 21.59 -18.80 3.57
C PRO A 14 22.70 -18.88 4.64
N PRO A 15 22.76 -17.95 5.61
CA PRO A 15 23.53 -18.20 6.83
C PRO A 15 22.82 -19.30 7.63
N ALA A 16 23.60 -20.27 8.07
CA ALA A 16 23.16 -21.37 8.92
C ALA A 16 22.51 -20.82 10.20
N VAL A 17 21.20 -21.02 10.33
CA VAL A 17 20.48 -20.89 11.59
C VAL A 17 20.83 -22.13 12.41
N SER A 18 21.77 -21.99 13.33
CA SER A 18 22.02 -23.00 14.36
C SER A 18 20.79 -23.09 15.26
N GLY A 19 20.12 -24.22 15.22
CA GLY A 19 19.07 -24.60 16.16
C GLY A 19 19.54 -24.57 17.62
N PRO A 20 18.59 -24.58 18.56
CA PRO A 20 18.85 -24.37 19.98
C PRO A 20 19.73 -25.50 20.52
N ARG A 21 20.91 -25.15 21.02
CA ARG A 21 21.67 -26.06 21.88
C ARG A 21 20.85 -26.33 23.14
N PRO A 22 20.78 -27.58 23.60
CA PRO A 22 20.05 -27.92 24.80
C PRO A 22 20.70 -27.21 26.00
N LEU A 23 19.84 -26.61 26.83
CA LEU A 23 20.17 -26.10 28.15
C LEU A 23 20.99 -27.16 28.91
N PRO A 24 22.13 -26.82 29.52
CA PRO A 24 22.71 -27.70 30.51
C PRO A 24 21.71 -27.78 31.66
N ALA A 25 21.35 -29.01 32.02
CA ALA A 25 20.56 -29.31 33.20
C ALA A 25 21.14 -28.54 34.39
N LEU A 26 20.30 -27.70 35.01
CA LEU A 26 20.51 -27.17 36.34
C LEU A 26 20.61 -28.36 37.30
N ILE A 27 21.82 -28.84 37.54
CA ILE A 27 22.12 -29.66 38.69
C ILE A 27 22.05 -28.70 39.88
N SER A 28 20.92 -28.77 40.57
CA SER A 28 20.71 -28.20 41.90
C SER A 28 21.86 -28.65 42.80
N LEU A 29 22.78 -27.73 43.09
CA LEU A 29 23.87 -27.93 44.03
C LEU A 29 23.30 -27.75 45.44
N ALA A 30 22.64 -28.78 45.95
CA ALA A 30 22.43 -28.93 47.39
C ALA A 30 23.82 -29.02 48.07
N PRO A 31 24.03 -28.36 49.21
CA PRO A 31 25.35 -28.30 49.85
C PRO A 31 25.72 -29.66 50.45
N PRO A 32 26.93 -30.22 50.19
CA PRO A 32 27.41 -31.36 50.95
C PRO A 32 28.05 -30.85 52.25
N LEU A 33 27.24 -30.68 53.30
CA LEU A 33 27.72 -30.78 54.68
C LEU A 33 27.49 -32.25 55.09
N PRO A 34 28.57 -33.05 55.24
CA PRO A 34 29.19 -33.14 56.56
C PRO A 34 30.72 -33.40 56.53
N CYS A 35 31.47 -32.97 55.51
CA CYS A 35 32.91 -33.23 55.49
C CYS A 35 33.68 -32.47 56.58
N ALA A 36 33.24 -31.27 56.95
CA ALA A 36 33.92 -30.45 57.96
C ALA A 36 33.90 -31.08 59.37
N LEU A 37 32.82 -31.78 59.74
CA LEU A 37 32.71 -32.48 61.03
C LEU A 37 33.61 -33.72 61.09
N TRP A 38 33.77 -34.42 59.97
CA TRP A 38 34.68 -35.55 59.87
C TRP A 38 36.15 -35.12 59.90
N VAL A 39 36.50 -34.00 59.26
CA VAL A 39 37.86 -33.45 59.30
C VAL A 39 38.23 -32.96 60.70
N LEU A 40 37.32 -32.29 61.41
CA LEU A 40 37.55 -31.89 62.81
C LEU A 40 37.66 -33.11 63.74
N ALA A 41 36.83 -34.14 63.55
CA ALA A 41 36.95 -35.39 64.32
C ALA A 41 38.27 -36.12 64.04
N TRP A 42 38.76 -36.09 62.79
CA TRP A 42 40.04 -36.71 62.42
C TRP A 42 41.24 -35.94 62.99
N ILE A 43 41.18 -34.60 63.03
CA ILE A 43 42.20 -33.75 63.65
C ILE A 43 42.24 -33.97 65.16
N VAL A 44 41.08 -34.08 65.84
CA VAL A 44 41.03 -34.39 67.28
C VAL A 44 41.61 -35.78 67.54
N PHE A 45 41.26 -36.80 66.74
CA PHE A 45 41.78 -38.16 66.87
C PHE A 45 43.30 -38.27 66.62
N LEU A 46 43.86 -37.39 65.76
CA LEU A 46 45.30 -37.37 65.47
C LEU A 46 46.13 -36.65 66.56
N ILE A 47 45.54 -35.68 67.26
CA ILE A 47 46.24 -34.85 68.26
C ILE A 47 46.11 -35.41 69.68
N GLN A 48 45.07 -36.21 69.96
CA GLN A 48 44.81 -36.80 71.29
C GLN A 48 45.97 -37.65 71.86
N PRO A 49 46.69 -38.47 71.07
CA PRO A 49 47.85 -39.23 71.57
C PRO A 49 49.07 -38.34 71.86
N LEU A 50 49.19 -37.21 71.16
CA LEU A 50 50.30 -36.26 71.35
C LEU A 50 50.12 -35.40 72.61
N TRP A 51 48.86 -35.08 72.95
CA TRP A 51 48.48 -34.34 74.14
C TRP A 51 48.67 -35.18 75.42
N GLU A 52 48.35 -36.47 75.40
CA GLU A 52 48.56 -37.37 76.55
C GLU A 52 50.06 -37.69 76.79
N SER A 53 50.90 -37.61 75.75
CA SER A 53 52.34 -37.84 75.88
C SER A 53 53.12 -36.63 76.44
N LEU A 54 52.56 -35.41 76.38
CA LEU A 54 53.16 -34.19 76.91
C LEU A 54 52.91 -33.98 78.42
N HIS A 55 51.89 -34.64 79.00
CA HIS A 55 51.56 -34.51 80.42
C HIS A 55 52.08 -35.63 81.34
N ASN A 56 52.71 -36.68 80.79
CA ASN A 56 53.25 -37.81 81.58
C ASN A 56 54.79 -37.81 81.73
N ALA A 57 55.47 -36.69 81.50
CA ALA A 57 56.89 -36.56 81.85
C ALA A 57 57.05 -36.30 83.35
N GLN A 58 57.00 -37.37 84.14
CA GLN A 58 57.36 -37.35 85.54
C GLN A 58 58.86 -37.04 85.67
N VAL A 59 59.17 -35.85 86.17
CA VAL A 59 60.53 -35.40 86.49
C VAL A 59 61.14 -36.35 87.54
N PRO A 60 62.34 -36.93 87.34
CA PRO A 60 63.04 -37.63 88.41
C PRO A 60 63.56 -36.61 89.42
N ASP A 61 63.07 -36.71 90.66
CA ASP A 61 63.55 -35.98 91.82
C ASP A 61 65.03 -36.31 92.09
N TYR A 62 65.90 -35.32 91.87
CA TYR A 62 67.33 -35.43 92.11
C TYR A 62 67.60 -35.43 93.62
N GLY A 63 68.14 -36.54 94.11
CA GLY A 63 68.50 -36.75 95.50
C GLY A 63 69.46 -35.68 96.04
N TYR A 64 68.94 -34.80 96.91
CA TYR A 64 69.75 -33.98 97.80
C TYR A 64 70.29 -34.82 98.96
N SER A 65 71.56 -35.21 98.88
CA SER A 65 72.30 -35.72 100.04
C SER A 65 72.63 -34.58 101.00
N LYS A 66 71.94 -34.55 102.14
CA LYS A 66 72.28 -33.70 103.30
C LYS A 66 73.62 -34.16 103.91
N PRO A 67 74.53 -33.26 104.31
CA PRO A 67 75.67 -33.63 105.14
C PRO A 67 75.24 -33.70 106.62
N THR A 68 75.26 -34.90 107.18
CA THR A 68 75.14 -35.12 108.63
C THR A 68 76.35 -34.53 109.34
N MET A 69 76.17 -33.36 109.93
CA MET A 69 77.06 -32.78 110.93
C MET A 69 76.76 -33.43 112.29
N LEU A 70 77.73 -34.13 112.85
CA LEU A 70 77.74 -34.50 114.27
C LEU A 70 79.14 -34.23 114.84
N MET A 71 79.23 -33.09 115.50
CA MET A 71 80.30 -32.74 116.43
C MET A 71 79.89 -33.23 117.81
N THR A 72 80.72 -34.03 118.45
CA THR A 72 80.83 -34.09 119.92
C THR A 72 82.28 -34.31 120.31
N SER A 73 82.79 -33.31 121.03
CA SER A 73 84.08 -33.18 121.69
C SER A 73 84.16 -34.00 123.00
N GLN A 74 85.25 -34.78 123.17
CA GLN A 74 86.20 -34.94 124.33
C GLN A 74 85.79 -34.63 125.81
N PRO A 75 86.61 -34.99 126.87
CA PRO A 75 87.56 -36.11 127.14
C PRO A 75 87.67 -36.60 128.65
N ARG A 76 88.65 -37.53 128.90
CA ARG A 76 89.42 -37.93 130.15
C ARG A 76 89.00 -39.23 130.90
N SER A 77 89.78 -40.33 130.86
CA SER A 77 91.01 -40.75 131.62
C SER A 77 90.70 -41.32 133.04
N PRO A 78 91.48 -42.24 133.69
CA PRO A 78 92.96 -42.21 133.84
C PRO A 78 93.76 -43.55 133.98
N ARG A 79 95.10 -43.44 133.81
CA ARG A 79 96.26 -44.16 134.48
C ARG A 79 96.38 -45.69 134.29
N GLU A 80 97.55 -46.29 134.03
CA GLU A 80 98.86 -46.20 134.71
C GLU A 80 100.05 -46.39 133.72
N LEU A 81 101.08 -45.52 133.77
CA LEU A 81 102.45 -45.82 134.25
C LEU A 81 103.12 -47.01 133.50
N ARG A 82 104.20 -46.88 132.72
CA ARG A 82 105.47 -46.22 132.99
C ARG A 82 106.40 -46.40 131.78
N ARG A 83 107.34 -45.45 131.61
CA ARG A 83 108.51 -45.41 130.70
C ARG A 83 108.26 -45.08 129.23
N ARG A 84 108.55 -43.81 128.94
CA ARG A 84 109.33 -43.30 127.79
C ARG A 84 109.67 -44.37 126.76
N ASN A 85 109.00 -44.29 125.61
CA ASN A 85 109.61 -44.09 124.31
C ASN A 85 108.49 -43.65 123.37
N LEU A 86 108.65 -42.47 122.73
CA LEU A 86 107.73 -42.04 121.69
C LEU A 86 107.75 -43.11 120.59
N ASP A 87 106.65 -43.84 120.43
CA ASP A 87 106.46 -44.81 119.34
C ASP A 87 106.25 -44.00 118.04
N SER A 88 107.36 -43.40 117.59
CA SER A 88 107.46 -42.47 116.47
C SER A 88 106.84 -43.07 115.20
N GLY A 89 106.96 -44.39 115.03
CA GLY A 89 106.43 -45.14 113.87
C GLY A 89 104.89 -45.16 113.77
N LYS A 90 104.14 -45.39 114.85
CA LYS A 90 102.66 -45.40 114.81
C LYS A 90 102.09 -44.00 114.58
N THR A 91 102.69 -43.00 115.20
CA THR A 91 102.32 -41.59 115.03
C THR A 91 102.64 -41.12 113.60
N GLN A 92 103.79 -41.53 113.05
CA GLN A 92 104.19 -41.25 111.67
C GLN A 92 103.31 -41.95 110.63
N ALA A 93 102.89 -43.20 110.86
CA ALA A 93 101.95 -43.91 109.99
C ALA A 93 100.57 -43.24 109.94
N ARG A 94 100.05 -42.78 111.10
CA ARG A 94 98.80 -42.02 111.19
C ARG A 94 98.88 -40.66 110.47
N ILE A 95 100.02 -39.98 110.57
CA ILE A 95 100.29 -38.74 109.82
C ILE A 95 100.35 -39.01 108.31
N ARG A 96 101.00 -40.10 107.88
CA ARG A 96 101.04 -40.51 106.46
C ARG A 96 99.64 -40.81 105.93
N LEU A 97 98.83 -41.57 106.67
CA LEU A 97 97.45 -41.88 106.30
C LEU A 97 96.59 -40.61 106.21
N MET A 98 96.67 -39.70 107.18
CA MET A 98 95.96 -38.41 107.11
C MET A 98 96.40 -37.57 105.92
N ARG A 99 97.69 -37.55 105.58
CA ARG A 99 98.16 -36.85 104.37
C ARG A 99 97.60 -37.46 103.10
N THR A 100 97.54 -38.79 103.01
CA THR A 100 96.92 -39.47 101.86
C THR A 100 95.42 -39.19 101.80
N MET A 101 94.70 -39.25 102.93
CA MET A 101 93.27 -38.90 102.99
C MET A 101 93.00 -37.43 102.64
N LEU A 102 93.85 -36.50 103.09
CA LEU A 102 93.74 -35.08 102.72
C LEU A 102 94.03 -34.86 101.23
N ARG A 103 95.00 -35.57 100.65
CA ARG A 103 95.27 -35.54 99.21
C ARG A 103 94.09 -36.11 98.41
N ASN A 104 93.52 -37.23 98.85
CA ASN A 104 92.34 -37.83 98.22
C ASN A 104 91.11 -36.92 98.35
N ARG A 105 90.84 -36.35 99.53
CA ARG A 105 89.75 -35.38 99.69
C ARG A 105 89.95 -34.13 98.83
N ARG A 106 91.20 -33.64 98.70
CA ARG A 106 91.51 -32.48 97.87
C ARG A 106 91.35 -32.78 96.38
N THR A 107 91.68 -33.98 95.93
CA THR A 107 91.47 -34.42 94.54
C THR A 107 89.99 -34.61 94.23
N SER A 108 89.22 -35.31 95.09
CA SER A 108 87.77 -35.44 94.92
C SER A 108 87.03 -34.09 94.96
N LEU A 109 87.43 -33.16 95.83
CA LEU A 109 86.87 -31.80 95.83
C LEU A 109 87.21 -31.04 94.54
N GLN A 110 88.40 -31.23 93.98
CA GLN A 110 88.77 -30.62 92.70
C GLN A 110 87.97 -31.22 91.54
N GLU A 111 87.75 -32.54 91.53
CA GLU A 111 86.90 -33.21 90.54
C GLU A 111 85.46 -32.71 90.62
N LEU A 112 84.89 -32.56 91.82
CA LEU A 112 83.56 -32.00 92.02
C LEU A 112 83.46 -30.55 91.52
N ARG A 113 84.46 -29.71 91.81
CA ARG A 113 84.53 -28.33 91.27
C ARG A 113 84.59 -28.31 89.75
N ASN A 114 85.41 -29.18 89.16
CA ASN A 114 85.50 -29.29 87.71
C ASN A 114 84.17 -29.77 87.09
N GLN A 115 83.44 -30.66 87.76
CA GLN A 115 82.11 -31.12 87.34
C GLN A 115 81.06 -30.01 87.47
N GLU A 116 81.09 -29.22 88.55
CA GLU A 116 80.22 -28.04 88.73
C GLU A 116 80.46 -27.01 87.63
N ASP A 117 81.72 -26.69 87.33
CA ASP A 117 82.08 -25.77 86.24
C ASP A 117 81.60 -26.30 84.88
N PHE A 118 81.76 -27.60 84.64
CA PHE A 118 81.29 -28.25 83.41
C PHE A 118 79.76 -28.19 83.28
N LEU A 119 79.02 -28.54 84.34
CA LEU A 119 77.55 -28.50 84.35
C LEU A 119 77.04 -27.06 84.20
N THR A 120 77.71 -26.08 84.81
CA THR A 120 77.34 -24.67 84.68
C THR A 120 77.48 -24.19 83.24
N LYS A 121 78.59 -24.55 82.56
CA LYS A 121 78.79 -24.24 81.14
C LYS A 121 77.75 -24.92 80.25
N LEU A 122 77.51 -26.22 80.48
CA LEU A 122 76.52 -26.98 79.71
C LEU A 122 75.11 -26.39 79.87
N ASN A 123 74.71 -26.01 81.10
CA ASN A 123 73.43 -25.36 81.35
C ASN A 123 73.34 -23.98 80.69
N GLN A 124 74.42 -23.19 80.67
CA GLN A 124 74.45 -21.91 79.95
C GLN A 124 74.29 -22.09 78.43
N GLU A 125 74.97 -23.08 77.85
CA GLU A 125 74.83 -23.42 76.43
C GLU A 125 73.41 -23.90 76.10
N LEU A 126 72.82 -24.74 76.96
CA LEU A 126 71.44 -25.21 76.79
C LEU A 126 70.45 -24.04 76.88
N MET A 127 70.57 -23.18 77.88
CA MET A 127 69.71 -21.99 78.03
C MET A 127 69.80 -21.09 76.79
N LYS A 128 71.02 -20.87 76.29
CA LYS A 128 71.22 -20.08 75.07
C LYS A 128 70.56 -20.73 73.86
N THR A 129 70.71 -22.05 73.71
CA THR A 129 70.09 -22.80 72.60
C THR A 129 68.57 -22.74 72.68
N ILE A 130 67.98 -22.91 73.87
CA ILE A 130 66.53 -22.77 74.07
C ILE A 130 66.08 -21.36 73.67
N GLN A 131 66.75 -20.33 74.18
CA GLN A 131 66.44 -18.94 73.87
C GLN A 131 66.51 -18.66 72.35
N ASP A 132 67.60 -19.08 71.69
CA ASP A 132 67.78 -18.91 70.24
C ASP A 132 66.67 -19.63 69.45
N THR A 133 66.28 -20.84 69.89
CA THR A 133 65.17 -21.57 69.26
C THR A 133 63.82 -20.90 69.49
N GLU A 134 63.53 -20.44 70.71
CA GLU A 134 62.30 -19.72 71.05
C GLU A 134 62.18 -18.42 70.25
N ASP A 135 63.26 -17.64 70.15
CA ASP A 135 63.31 -16.40 69.39
C ASP A 135 63.08 -16.66 67.89
N SER A 136 63.71 -17.72 67.34
CA SER A 136 63.48 -18.13 65.95
C SER A 136 62.03 -18.56 65.67
N TRP A 137 61.41 -19.28 66.61
CA TRP A 137 60.01 -19.67 66.51
C TRP A 137 59.06 -18.49 66.68
N ALA A 138 59.33 -17.56 67.60
CA ALA A 138 58.53 -16.37 67.82
C ALA A 138 58.55 -15.43 66.59
N LEU A 139 59.70 -15.33 65.90
CA LEU A 139 59.81 -14.66 64.61
C LEU A 139 58.93 -15.34 63.56
N LYS A 140 59.05 -16.67 63.41
CA LYS A 140 58.27 -17.44 62.43
C LYS A 140 56.76 -17.37 62.65
N VAL A 141 56.31 -17.41 63.91
CA VAL A 141 54.89 -17.26 64.27
C VAL A 141 54.39 -15.85 63.93
N ARG A 142 55.17 -14.80 64.19
CA ARG A 142 54.80 -13.43 63.80
C ARG A 142 54.69 -13.27 62.28
N GLU A 143 55.62 -13.83 61.51
CA GLU A 143 55.55 -13.83 60.04
C GLU A 143 54.31 -14.56 59.54
N MET A 144 53.99 -15.73 60.09
CA MET A 144 52.78 -16.48 59.73
C MET A 144 51.49 -15.71 60.04
N LEU A 145 51.42 -15.04 61.20
CA LEU A 145 50.26 -14.22 61.57
C LEU A 145 50.10 -13.03 60.62
N GLN A 146 51.20 -12.38 60.22
CA GLN A 146 51.17 -11.33 59.21
C GLN A 146 50.68 -11.84 57.85
N GLN A 147 51.16 -13.01 57.42
CA GLN A 147 50.68 -13.64 56.19
C GLN A 147 49.18 -13.97 56.26
N GLN A 148 48.70 -14.45 57.39
CA GLN A 148 47.27 -14.73 57.59
C GLN A 148 46.42 -13.46 57.52
N ASP A 149 46.89 -12.35 58.12
CA ASP A 149 46.20 -11.07 58.04
C ASP A 149 46.15 -10.52 56.60
N ILE A 150 47.27 -10.61 55.87
CA ILE A 150 47.34 -10.24 54.44
C ILE A 150 46.35 -11.07 53.62
N LEU A 151 46.32 -12.40 53.83
CA LEU A 151 45.38 -13.29 53.14
C LEU A 151 43.92 -12.98 53.50
N GLY A 152 43.63 -12.70 54.78
CA GLY A 152 42.31 -12.28 55.23
C GLY A 152 41.85 -10.99 54.54
N ASN A 153 42.73 -10.00 54.44
CA ASN A 153 42.46 -8.75 53.74
C ASN A 153 42.21 -8.97 52.24
N MET A 154 43.00 -9.83 51.58
CA MET A 154 42.77 -10.20 50.18
C MET A 154 41.42 -10.88 49.97
N ILE A 155 41.05 -11.82 50.86
CA ILE A 155 39.74 -12.49 50.81
C ILE A 155 38.62 -11.46 50.93
N ASN A 156 38.71 -10.54 51.90
CA ASN A 156 37.69 -9.51 52.10
C ASN A 156 37.54 -8.58 50.88
N ILE A 157 38.65 -8.16 50.26
CA ILE A 157 38.65 -7.32 49.06
C ILE A 157 38.01 -8.07 47.88
N LEU A 158 38.40 -9.33 47.67
CA LEU A 158 37.85 -10.15 46.60
C LEU A 158 36.36 -10.42 46.80
N GLU A 159 35.95 -10.74 48.03
CA GLU A 159 34.54 -10.99 48.35
C GLU A 159 33.68 -9.74 48.15
N TYR A 160 34.19 -8.56 48.55
CA TYR A 160 33.53 -7.29 48.29
C TYR A 160 33.42 -6.99 46.79
N SER A 161 34.52 -7.14 46.04
CA SER A 161 34.53 -6.91 44.59
C SER A 161 33.54 -7.83 43.87
N ASN A 162 33.58 -9.12 44.19
CA ASN A 162 32.67 -10.12 43.62
C ASN A 162 31.21 -9.82 43.96
N ARG A 163 30.90 -9.44 45.22
CA ARG A 163 29.53 -9.04 45.60
C ARG A 163 29.07 -7.82 44.83
N LYS A 164 29.94 -6.82 44.65
CA LYS A 164 29.62 -5.60 43.89
C LYS A 164 29.35 -5.91 42.42
N GLU A 165 30.22 -6.68 41.76
CA GLU A 165 30.04 -7.08 40.37
C GLU A 165 28.77 -7.92 40.18
N MET A 166 28.51 -8.86 41.08
CA MET A 166 27.30 -9.67 41.04
C MET A 166 26.04 -8.82 41.18
N GLN A 167 26.03 -7.86 42.10
CA GLN A 167 24.90 -6.94 42.27
C GLN A 167 24.71 -6.06 41.04
N GLN A 168 25.80 -5.57 40.44
CA GLN A 168 25.73 -4.79 39.21
C GLN A 168 25.15 -5.60 38.05
N MET A 169 25.66 -6.82 37.82
CA MET A 169 25.11 -7.70 36.78
C MET A 169 23.64 -8.04 37.02
N LYS A 170 23.22 -8.20 38.29
CA LYS A 170 21.83 -8.44 38.63
C LYS A 170 20.93 -7.25 38.28
N CYS A 171 21.38 -6.02 38.57
CA CYS A 171 20.65 -4.81 38.19
C CYS A 171 20.56 -4.65 36.67
N GLU A 172 21.67 -4.87 35.95
CA GLU A 172 21.69 -4.80 34.48
C GLU A 172 20.75 -5.83 33.84
N LEU A 173 20.73 -7.07 34.39
CA LEU A 173 19.82 -8.12 33.93
C LEU A 173 18.36 -7.72 34.13
N GLN A 174 18.02 -7.18 35.30
CA GLN A 174 16.66 -6.74 35.61
C GLN A 174 16.21 -5.59 34.69
N GLU A 175 17.08 -4.60 34.45
CA GLU A 175 16.76 -3.50 33.52
C GLU A 175 16.50 -4.02 32.10
N LEU A 176 17.31 -4.98 31.63
CA LEU A 176 17.13 -5.60 30.33
C LEU A 176 15.83 -6.42 30.24
N GLU A 177 15.48 -7.14 31.31
CA GLU A 177 14.22 -7.89 31.42
C GLU A 177 13.01 -6.94 31.36
N GLU A 178 12.97 -5.89 32.18
CA GLU A 178 11.90 -4.89 32.18
C GLU A 178 11.77 -4.18 30.83
N LYS A 179 12.90 -3.86 30.17
CA LYS A 179 12.92 -3.26 28.83
C LYS A 179 12.43 -4.23 27.76
N GLN A 180 12.72 -5.51 27.90
CA GLN A 180 12.25 -6.53 26.96
C GLN A 180 10.75 -6.78 27.15
N GLU A 181 10.28 -6.86 28.38
CA GLU A 181 8.86 -7.06 28.72
C GLU A 181 8.00 -5.88 28.28
N SER A 182 8.46 -4.64 28.50
CA SER A 182 7.77 -3.44 28.01
C SER A 182 7.69 -3.37 26.48
N LYS A 183 8.73 -3.81 25.76
CA LYS A 183 8.69 -3.92 24.29
C LYS A 183 7.75 -5.03 23.83
N MET A 184 7.76 -6.17 24.51
CA MET A 184 6.91 -7.31 24.18
C MET A 184 5.44 -6.96 24.35
N SER A 185 5.06 -6.39 25.49
CA SER A 185 3.68 -5.93 25.77
C SER A 185 3.22 -4.86 24.78
N TYR A 186 4.09 -3.93 24.38
CA TYR A 186 3.79 -2.95 23.34
C TYR A 186 3.50 -3.61 21.98
N LEU A 187 4.33 -4.57 21.56
CA LEU A 187 4.14 -5.30 20.32
C LEU A 187 2.88 -6.17 20.34
N GLU A 188 2.59 -6.82 21.46
CA GLU A 188 1.34 -7.58 21.65
C GLU A 188 0.12 -6.67 21.52
N GLN A 189 0.16 -5.47 22.13
CA GLN A 189 -0.93 -4.50 21.99
C GLN A 189 -1.11 -4.04 20.54
N GLN A 190 -0.02 -3.79 19.82
CA GLN A 190 -0.10 -3.46 18.39
C GLN A 190 -0.69 -4.60 17.55
N LEU A 191 -0.29 -5.84 17.84
CA LEU A 191 -0.81 -7.02 17.17
C LEU A 191 -2.32 -7.16 17.41
N GLU A 192 -2.78 -6.99 18.65
CA GLU A 192 -4.20 -7.09 18.97
C GLU A 192 -5.02 -5.97 18.29
N GLN A 193 -4.50 -4.74 18.27
CA GLN A 193 -5.13 -3.64 17.54
C GLN A 193 -5.21 -3.91 16.03
N LEU A 194 -4.15 -4.46 15.45
CA LEU A 194 -4.13 -4.82 14.03
C LEU A 194 -5.10 -5.96 13.73
N ASN A 195 -5.13 -6.98 14.59
CA ASN A 195 -6.04 -8.12 14.47
C ASN A 195 -7.52 -7.67 14.57
N ALA A 196 -7.82 -6.75 15.48
CA ALA A 196 -9.15 -6.13 15.58
C ALA A 196 -9.54 -5.37 14.30
N LYS A 197 -8.60 -4.61 13.72
CA LYS A 197 -8.81 -3.93 12.42
C LYS A 197 -9.06 -4.94 11.29
N ILE A 198 -8.26 -6.01 11.21
CA ILE A 198 -8.43 -7.07 10.21
C ILE A 198 -9.80 -7.74 10.34
N LYS A 199 -10.23 -8.07 11.56
CA LYS A 199 -11.57 -8.65 11.79
C LYS A 199 -12.68 -7.69 11.33
N LYS A 200 -12.55 -6.40 11.63
CA LYS A 200 -13.52 -5.38 11.20
C LYS A 200 -13.58 -5.26 9.67
N THR A 201 -12.44 -5.12 9.01
CA THR A 201 -12.39 -5.00 7.54
C THR A 201 -12.88 -6.27 6.88
N HIS A 202 -12.57 -7.44 7.43
CA HIS A 202 -13.09 -8.70 6.94
C HIS A 202 -14.62 -8.79 7.06
N ALA A 203 -15.20 -8.34 8.17
CA ALA A 203 -16.65 -8.26 8.33
C ALA A 203 -17.30 -7.29 7.33
N GLU A 204 -16.70 -6.12 7.09
CA GLU A 204 -17.16 -5.15 6.09
C GLU A 204 -17.13 -5.75 4.67
N VAL A 205 -16.04 -6.43 4.31
CA VAL A 205 -15.90 -7.12 3.01
C VAL A 205 -16.92 -8.25 2.88
N SER A 206 -17.14 -9.03 3.94
CA SER A 206 -18.14 -10.11 3.95
C SER A 206 -19.55 -9.56 3.77
N PHE A 207 -19.89 -8.46 4.45
CA PHE A 207 -21.17 -7.77 4.28
C PHE A 207 -21.35 -7.27 2.84
N LEU A 208 -20.34 -6.60 2.27
CA LEU A 208 -20.39 -6.11 0.90
C LEU A 208 -20.52 -7.24 -0.11
N SER A 209 -19.76 -8.33 0.03
CA SER A 209 -19.89 -9.51 -0.85
C SER A 209 -21.32 -10.06 -0.81
N THR A 210 -21.87 -10.23 0.39
CA THR A 210 -23.25 -10.71 0.57
C THR A 210 -24.26 -9.78 -0.12
N TYR A 211 -24.10 -8.46 0.03
CA TYR A 211 -24.93 -7.48 -0.65
C TYR A 211 -24.81 -7.56 -2.18
N MET A 212 -23.57 -7.65 -2.69
CA MET A 212 -23.29 -7.70 -4.12
C MET A 212 -23.82 -8.98 -4.79
N ASP A 213 -23.81 -10.10 -4.08
CA ASP A 213 -24.23 -11.40 -4.61
C ASP A 213 -25.74 -11.64 -4.48
N HIS A 214 -26.39 -11.09 -3.45
CA HIS A 214 -27.80 -11.39 -3.16
C HIS A 214 -28.76 -10.21 -3.36
N GLU A 215 -28.44 -9.04 -2.82
CA GLU A 215 -29.37 -7.89 -2.85
C GLU A 215 -29.23 -7.07 -4.14
N TYR A 216 -28.00 -6.78 -4.54
CA TYR A 216 -27.71 -5.94 -5.69
C TYR A 216 -28.29 -6.49 -7.00
N PRO A 217 -28.17 -7.79 -7.33
CA PRO A 217 -28.72 -8.32 -8.57
C PRO A 217 -30.24 -8.24 -8.60
N VAL A 218 -30.90 -8.49 -7.46
CA VAL A 218 -32.35 -8.37 -7.33
C VAL A 218 -32.80 -6.93 -7.57
N ARG A 219 -32.17 -5.95 -6.91
CA ARG A 219 -32.46 -4.52 -7.11
C ARG A 219 -32.19 -4.08 -8.54
N SER A 220 -31.11 -4.56 -9.15
CA SER A 220 -30.75 -4.26 -10.54
C SER A 220 -31.82 -4.77 -11.51
N VAL A 221 -32.31 -6.00 -11.33
CA VAL A 221 -33.43 -6.54 -12.13
C VAL A 221 -34.73 -5.76 -11.91
N GLN A 222 -35.02 -5.33 -10.67
CA GLN A 222 -36.18 -4.49 -10.39
C GLN A 222 -36.10 -3.14 -11.13
N ILE A 223 -34.93 -2.50 -11.14
CA ILE A 223 -34.70 -1.25 -11.88
C ILE A 223 -34.87 -1.49 -13.37
N ALA A 224 -34.27 -2.54 -13.93
CA ALA A 224 -34.42 -2.86 -15.35
C ALA A 224 -35.88 -3.12 -15.75
N ASN A 225 -36.65 -3.78 -14.89
CA ASN A 225 -38.08 -4.00 -15.12
C ASN A 225 -38.87 -2.68 -15.10
N LEU A 226 -38.62 -1.80 -14.14
CA LEU A 226 -39.25 -0.47 -14.09
C LEU A 226 -38.90 0.37 -15.34
N VAL A 227 -37.65 0.34 -15.78
CA VAL A 227 -37.21 1.01 -17.02
C VAL A 227 -37.97 0.46 -18.23
N ARG A 228 -38.12 -0.87 -18.34
CA ARG A 228 -38.91 -1.48 -19.41
C ARG A 228 -40.38 -1.06 -19.37
N GLN A 229 -40.98 -1.00 -18.18
CA GLN A 229 -42.37 -0.55 -18.02
C GLN A 229 -42.54 0.92 -18.44
N LEU A 230 -41.61 1.79 -18.05
CA LEU A 230 -41.63 3.19 -18.47
C LEU A 230 -41.52 3.34 -19.98
N GLN A 231 -40.63 2.57 -20.62
CA GLN A 231 -40.49 2.58 -22.07
C GLN A 231 -41.77 2.09 -22.76
N GLN A 232 -42.37 1.00 -22.27
CA GLN A 232 -43.63 0.49 -22.80
C GLN A 232 -44.76 1.51 -22.71
N VAL A 233 -44.88 2.23 -21.58
CA VAL A 233 -45.89 3.29 -21.42
C VAL A 233 -45.61 4.46 -22.36
N LYS A 234 -44.34 4.86 -22.52
CA LYS A 234 -43.95 5.92 -23.44
C LYS A 234 -44.30 5.56 -24.90
N ASP A 235 -44.02 4.33 -25.31
CA ASP A 235 -44.32 3.87 -26.67
C ASP A 235 -45.83 3.84 -26.90
N SER A 236 -46.61 3.32 -25.93
CA SER A 236 -48.08 3.35 -25.98
C SER A 236 -48.64 4.78 -26.09
N GLN A 237 -48.08 5.73 -25.34
CA GLN A 237 -48.50 7.14 -25.42
C GLN A 237 -48.16 7.77 -26.77
N GLN A 238 -47.05 7.36 -27.38
CA GLN A 238 -46.67 7.85 -28.71
C GLN A 238 -47.63 7.32 -29.77
N ASP A 239 -47.98 6.03 -29.70
CA ASP A 239 -48.96 5.41 -30.61
C ASP A 239 -50.33 6.11 -30.50
N GLU A 240 -50.83 6.36 -29.28
CA GLU A 240 -52.08 7.10 -29.04
C GLU A 240 -52.04 8.53 -29.63
N LEU A 241 -50.90 9.21 -29.52
CA LEU A 241 -50.73 10.56 -30.06
C LEU A 241 -50.74 10.57 -31.60
N ASP A 242 -50.10 9.58 -32.21
CA ASP A 242 -50.05 9.43 -33.66
C ASP A 242 -51.44 9.07 -34.22
N GLU A 243 -52.19 8.19 -33.56
CA GLU A 243 -53.59 7.89 -33.90
C GLU A 243 -54.48 9.15 -33.81
N LEU A 244 -54.31 9.94 -32.75
CA LEU A 244 -55.04 11.19 -32.58
C LEU A 244 -54.68 12.20 -33.69
N HIS A 245 -53.41 12.28 -34.08
CA HIS A 245 -52.96 13.15 -35.16
C HIS A 245 -53.58 12.76 -36.50
N GLU A 246 -53.59 11.46 -36.83
CA GLU A 246 -54.25 10.96 -38.04
C GLU A 246 -55.76 11.22 -38.01
N MET A 247 -56.42 11.08 -36.85
CA MET A 247 -57.82 11.46 -36.70
C MET A 247 -58.03 12.95 -36.99
N PHE A 248 -57.21 13.84 -36.41
CA PHE A 248 -57.30 15.28 -36.67
C PHE A 248 -57.13 15.61 -38.16
N LYS A 249 -56.15 14.98 -38.81
CA LYS A 249 -55.90 15.15 -40.24
C LYS A 249 -57.09 14.71 -41.08
N MET A 250 -57.65 13.53 -40.83
CA MET A 250 -58.83 13.02 -41.53
C MET A 250 -60.04 13.95 -41.36
N VAL A 251 -60.26 14.47 -40.15
CA VAL A 251 -61.33 15.43 -39.87
C VAL A 251 -61.11 16.74 -40.63
N LEU A 252 -59.90 17.29 -40.60
CA LEU A 252 -59.54 18.52 -41.31
C LEU A 252 -59.68 18.37 -42.84
N GLU A 253 -59.19 17.28 -43.40
CA GLU A 253 -59.35 16.95 -44.83
C GLU A 253 -60.83 16.84 -45.20
N SER A 254 -61.64 16.15 -44.39
CA SER A 254 -63.08 16.03 -44.63
C SER A 254 -63.80 17.39 -44.61
N LEU A 255 -63.42 18.28 -43.68
CA LEU A 255 -63.98 19.62 -43.58
C LEU A 255 -63.55 20.49 -44.76
N SER A 256 -62.27 20.44 -45.12
CA SER A 256 -61.71 21.14 -46.29
C SER A 256 -62.44 20.74 -47.56
N ASN A 257 -62.61 19.44 -47.80
CA ASN A 257 -63.35 18.90 -48.93
C ASN A 257 -64.82 19.38 -48.93
N ARG A 258 -65.49 19.39 -47.77
CA ARG A 258 -66.86 19.93 -47.65
C ARG A 258 -66.93 21.42 -47.97
N ILE A 259 -65.97 22.21 -47.52
CA ILE A 259 -65.88 23.64 -47.81
C ILE A 259 -65.67 23.85 -49.31
N GLN A 260 -64.73 23.13 -49.94
CA GLN A 260 -64.46 23.21 -51.38
C GLN A 260 -65.70 22.82 -52.20
N MET A 261 -66.40 21.74 -51.83
CA MET A 261 -67.63 21.32 -52.49
C MET A 261 -68.75 22.35 -52.34
N LYS A 262 -68.94 22.93 -51.15
CA LYS A 262 -69.92 24.01 -50.95
C LYS A 262 -69.56 25.26 -51.76
N LYS A 263 -68.28 25.64 -51.81
CA LYS A 263 -67.77 26.76 -52.62
C LYS A 263 -68.06 26.52 -54.11
N GLN A 264 -67.79 25.32 -54.63
CA GLN A 264 -68.06 24.98 -56.03
C GLN A 264 -69.55 24.97 -56.35
N LYS A 265 -70.39 24.41 -55.47
CA LYS A 265 -71.85 24.45 -55.61
C LYS A 265 -72.37 25.90 -55.62
N LEU A 266 -71.91 26.73 -54.68
CA LEU A 266 -72.29 28.15 -54.64
C LEU A 266 -71.85 28.87 -55.92
N LEU A 267 -70.61 28.66 -56.37
CA LEU A 267 -70.10 29.23 -57.62
C LEU A 267 -70.96 28.81 -58.81
N SER A 268 -71.29 27.52 -58.93
CA SER A 268 -72.17 27.01 -60.00
C SER A 268 -73.58 27.60 -59.93
N ALA A 269 -74.14 27.79 -58.74
CA ALA A 269 -75.46 28.39 -58.54
C ALA A 269 -75.46 29.90 -58.85
N VAL A 270 -74.39 30.62 -58.50
CA VAL A 270 -74.19 32.03 -58.87
C VAL A 270 -74.06 32.14 -60.37
N VAL A 271 -73.20 31.33 -61.01
CA VAL A 271 -73.05 31.30 -62.47
C VAL A 271 -74.37 30.98 -63.16
N ALA A 272 -75.13 30.00 -62.68
CA ALA A 272 -76.45 29.72 -63.22
C ALA A 272 -77.38 30.93 -63.09
N LYS A 273 -77.48 31.57 -61.93
CA LYS A 273 -78.35 32.75 -61.72
C LYS A 273 -77.93 33.98 -62.53
N THR A 274 -76.64 34.21 -62.74
CA THR A 274 -76.16 35.37 -63.51
C THR A 274 -76.15 35.12 -65.01
N LEU A 275 -75.85 33.90 -65.45
CA LEU A 275 -75.76 33.56 -66.88
C LEU A 275 -77.11 33.16 -67.46
N GLN A 276 -77.98 32.46 -66.72
CA GLN A 276 -79.28 31.99 -67.21
C GLN A 276 -80.17 33.11 -67.77
N PRO A 277 -80.32 34.29 -67.12
CA PRO A 277 -81.14 35.39 -67.66
C PRO A 277 -80.60 35.95 -68.98
N HIS A 278 -79.29 35.80 -69.21
CA HIS A 278 -78.63 36.26 -70.43
C HIS A 278 -78.48 35.14 -71.46
N GLN A 279 -78.78 33.88 -71.12
CA GLN A 279 -78.56 32.73 -71.98
C GLN A 279 -79.47 32.76 -73.21
N GLU A 280 -80.73 33.16 -73.04
CA GLU A 280 -81.67 33.29 -74.16
C GLU A 280 -81.31 34.47 -75.06
N GLY A 281 -80.90 35.61 -74.49
CA GLY A 281 -80.37 36.74 -75.26
C GLY A 281 -79.06 36.42 -75.99
N LEU A 282 -78.19 35.60 -75.39
CA LEU A 282 -76.94 35.14 -76.02
C LEU A 282 -77.22 34.15 -77.15
N LEU A 283 -78.17 33.22 -76.97
CA LEU A 283 -78.61 32.29 -78.01
C LEU A 283 -79.29 33.04 -79.16
N GLN A 284 -80.17 33.99 -78.86
CA GLN A 284 -80.79 34.85 -79.86
C GLN A 284 -79.74 35.63 -80.65
N LYS A 285 -78.80 36.30 -79.99
CA LYS A 285 -77.69 37.00 -80.67
C LYS A 285 -76.84 36.06 -81.53
N THR A 286 -76.59 34.85 -81.06
CA THR A 286 -75.84 33.83 -81.81
C THR A 286 -76.62 33.38 -83.04
N GLN A 287 -77.92 33.16 -82.90
CA GLN A 287 -78.83 32.78 -83.98
C GLN A 287 -78.99 33.91 -85.01
N GLU A 288 -79.19 35.15 -84.57
CA GLU A 288 -79.22 36.34 -85.41
C GLU A 288 -77.91 36.50 -86.18
N SER A 289 -76.78 36.29 -85.52
CA SER A 289 -75.47 36.34 -86.18
C SER A 289 -75.28 35.22 -87.20
N GLN A 290 -75.83 34.03 -86.94
CA GLN A 290 -75.79 32.90 -87.87
C GLN A 290 -76.75 33.08 -89.06
N ASP A 291 -77.93 33.61 -88.84
CA ASP A 291 -78.88 33.92 -89.90
C ASP A 291 -78.38 35.08 -90.77
N LEU A 292 -77.72 36.08 -90.18
CA LEU A 292 -76.98 37.11 -90.93
C LEU A 292 -75.92 36.50 -91.84
N MET A 293 -75.15 35.51 -91.36
CA MET A 293 -74.20 34.77 -92.20
C MET A 293 -74.89 34.06 -93.37
N LYS A 294 -76.03 33.39 -93.15
CA LYS A 294 -76.79 32.76 -94.24
C LYS A 294 -77.29 33.77 -95.27
N TYR A 295 -77.75 34.95 -94.83
CA TYR A 295 -78.14 36.02 -95.75
C TYR A 295 -76.94 36.54 -96.54
N MET A 296 -75.77 36.71 -95.90
CA MET A 296 -74.54 37.05 -96.60
C MET A 296 -74.18 36.02 -97.67
N ASP A 297 -74.34 34.73 -97.38
CA ASP A 297 -74.05 33.68 -98.35
C ASP A 297 -75.05 33.68 -99.51
N LYS A 298 -76.35 33.90 -99.27
CA LYS A 298 -77.34 34.11 -100.35
C LYS A 298 -77.04 35.34 -101.20
N PHE A 299 -76.59 36.44 -100.60
CA PHE A 299 -76.18 37.62 -101.35
C PHE A 299 -74.97 37.32 -102.23
N LYS A 300 -74.00 36.53 -101.76
CA LYS A 300 -72.90 36.04 -102.61
C LYS A 300 -73.40 35.19 -103.76
N GLU A 301 -74.36 34.29 -103.52
CA GLU A 301 -74.96 33.46 -104.59
C GLU A 301 -75.66 34.33 -105.64
N PHE A 302 -76.44 35.33 -105.23
CA PHE A 302 -77.06 36.27 -106.18
C PHE A 302 -76.04 37.10 -106.94
N ILE A 303 -74.97 37.56 -106.28
CA ILE A 303 -73.88 38.27 -106.96
C ILE A 303 -73.25 37.36 -108.02
N ASN A 304 -72.97 36.09 -107.68
CA ASN A 304 -72.41 35.13 -108.64
C ASN A 304 -73.39 34.85 -109.81
N GLN A 305 -74.68 34.69 -109.54
CA GLN A 305 -75.70 34.52 -110.58
C GLN A 305 -75.76 35.73 -111.51
N PHE A 306 -75.78 36.94 -110.96
CA PHE A 306 -75.75 38.15 -111.78
C PHE A 306 -74.44 38.29 -112.55
N GLU A 307 -73.29 37.89 -112.00
CA GLU A 307 -72.04 37.86 -112.73
C GLU A 307 -72.06 36.85 -113.90
N GLU A 308 -72.67 35.67 -113.71
CA GLU A 308 -72.88 34.68 -114.77
C GLU A 308 -73.85 35.20 -115.84
N GLU A 309 -75.01 35.74 -115.44
CA GLU A 309 -75.98 36.33 -116.37
C GLU A 309 -75.40 37.50 -117.15
N ILE A 310 -74.67 38.40 -116.49
CA ILE A 310 -73.94 39.49 -117.16
C ILE A 310 -72.92 38.90 -118.14
N SER A 311 -72.25 37.81 -117.80
CA SER A 311 -71.29 37.16 -118.70
C SER A 311 -71.97 36.51 -119.91
N ILE A 312 -73.12 35.86 -119.71
CA ILE A 312 -73.97 35.29 -120.78
C ILE A 312 -74.50 36.41 -121.68
N LEU A 313 -75.12 37.45 -121.10
CA LEU A 313 -75.67 38.58 -121.83
C LEU A 313 -74.56 39.33 -122.59
N ARG A 314 -73.36 39.44 -122.02
CA ARG A 314 -72.20 40.03 -122.69
C ARG A 314 -71.71 39.15 -123.86
N ALA A 315 -71.84 37.83 -123.77
CA ALA A 315 -71.59 36.91 -124.89
C ALA A 315 -72.71 36.97 -125.95
N GLU A 316 -73.96 37.14 -125.54
CA GLU A 316 -75.12 37.25 -126.42
C GLU A 316 -75.15 38.59 -127.17
N ILE A 317 -74.77 39.69 -126.51
CA ILE A 317 -74.48 40.98 -127.15
C ILE A 317 -73.35 40.81 -128.16
N LYS A 318 -72.24 40.12 -127.84
CA LYS A 318 -71.18 39.82 -128.82
C LYS A 318 -71.69 39.02 -130.03
N LYS A 319 -72.63 38.10 -129.84
CA LYS A 319 -73.23 37.28 -130.90
C LYS A 319 -74.22 38.06 -131.77
N LEU A 320 -75.05 38.92 -131.18
CA LEU A 320 -75.97 39.82 -131.87
C LEU A 320 -75.23 40.94 -132.62
N GLN A 321 -74.13 41.43 -132.06
CA GLN A 321 -73.27 42.44 -132.67
C GLN A 321 -72.44 41.89 -133.84
N THR A 322 -72.28 40.56 -133.95
CA THR A 322 -71.70 39.90 -135.14
C THR A 322 -72.73 39.50 -136.19
N GLN A 323 -74.03 39.45 -135.85
CA GLN A 323 -75.14 39.19 -136.78
C GLN A 323 -75.83 40.47 -137.31
N THR A 324 -75.62 41.62 -136.69
CA THR A 324 -76.25 42.89 -137.12
C THR A 324 -75.25 43.70 -137.97
N ARG A 325 -75.40 43.61 -139.29
CA ARG A 325 -74.85 44.61 -140.22
C ARG A 325 -75.65 45.91 -140.08
N GLU A 326 -74.97 47.04 -140.03
CA GLU A 326 -75.64 48.33 -139.91
C GLU A 326 -76.63 48.56 -141.07
N PRO A 327 -77.93 48.76 -140.78
CA PRO A 327 -78.97 48.92 -141.79
C PRO A 327 -78.83 50.21 -142.62
N ARG A 328 -77.94 51.14 -142.23
CA ARG A 328 -77.61 52.34 -143.03
C ARG A 328 -76.90 52.03 -144.35
N GLU A 329 -76.28 50.85 -144.50
CA GLU A 329 -75.58 50.46 -145.74
C GLU A 329 -76.46 49.69 -146.74
N ILE A 330 -77.68 49.28 -146.36
CA ILE A 330 -78.58 48.48 -147.22
C ILE A 330 -79.75 49.32 -147.77
N VAL A 331 -80.16 50.39 -147.07
CA VAL A 331 -81.30 51.24 -147.46
C VAL A 331 -80.87 52.47 -148.29
N PHE A 332 -79.59 52.82 -148.29
CA PHE A 332 -79.04 53.98 -149.03
C PHE A 332 -77.98 53.59 -150.08
N ALA A 333 -78.04 52.38 -150.64
CA ALA A 333 -77.19 51.97 -151.76
C ALA A 333 -77.31 52.94 -152.96
N ASP A 334 -78.49 53.54 -153.14
CA ASP A 334 -78.79 54.41 -154.28
C ASP A 334 -78.61 55.91 -153.98
N VAL A 335 -78.20 56.28 -152.75
CA VAL A 335 -78.01 57.69 -152.33
C VAL A 335 -76.58 57.99 -151.85
N LEU A 336 -75.80 56.99 -151.42
CA LEU A 336 -74.46 57.21 -150.84
C LEU A 336 -73.27 56.91 -151.78
N LEU A 337 -73.49 56.50 -153.03
CA LEU A 337 -72.43 56.18 -154.00
C LEU A 337 -72.07 57.29 -155.01
N ARG A 338 -72.53 58.53 -154.83
CA ARG A 338 -72.15 59.65 -155.72
C ARG A 338 -71.83 60.99 -155.04
N ARG A 339 -71.19 60.99 -153.86
CA ARG A 339 -70.42 62.16 -153.41
C ARG A 339 -69.12 61.77 -152.72
N PRO A 340 -67.99 62.43 -153.01
CA PRO A 340 -66.77 62.26 -152.24
C PRO A 340 -67.02 62.77 -150.81
N LYS A 341 -66.78 61.92 -149.80
CA LYS A 341 -66.82 62.33 -148.39
C LYS A 341 -65.48 62.96 -148.02
N CYS A 342 -65.57 64.15 -147.44
CA CYS A 342 -64.46 64.99 -147.00
C CYS A 342 -63.58 64.26 -145.97
N THR A 343 -62.27 64.28 -146.20
CA THR A 343 -61.23 64.01 -145.21
C THR A 343 -61.07 65.24 -144.30
N PRO A 344 -60.71 65.08 -143.00
CA PRO A 344 -60.64 66.17 -142.03
C PRO A 344 -59.72 67.35 -142.41
N ASP A 345 -58.80 67.17 -143.36
CA ASP A 345 -57.87 68.19 -143.83
C ASP A 345 -58.34 68.92 -145.11
N MET A 346 -59.64 69.19 -145.28
CA MET A 346 -60.14 69.94 -146.44
C MET A 346 -61.13 71.05 -146.08
N ASP A 347 -60.76 72.29 -146.43
CA ASP A 347 -61.51 73.53 -146.16
C ASP A 347 -62.83 73.61 -146.95
N VAL A 348 -63.93 73.94 -146.26
CA VAL A 348 -65.28 74.07 -146.84
C VAL A 348 -65.74 75.52 -146.77
N ILE A 349 -65.97 76.14 -147.94
CA ILE A 349 -66.56 77.47 -148.10
C ILE A 349 -68.08 77.31 -148.33
N LEU A 350 -68.90 77.78 -147.39
CA LEU A 350 -70.36 77.81 -147.52
C LEU A 350 -70.83 79.19 -148.00
N ASN A 351 -71.48 79.20 -149.16
CA ASN A 351 -71.99 80.40 -149.83
C ASN A 351 -73.53 80.38 -149.74
N ILE A 352 -74.11 81.05 -148.73
CA ILE A 352 -75.56 81.28 -148.61
C ILE A 352 -75.78 82.79 -148.36
N PRO A 353 -76.72 83.46 -149.07
CA PRO A 353 -76.85 84.92 -149.12
C PRO A 353 -77.23 85.59 -147.80
N VAL A 354 -76.81 86.84 -147.66
CA VAL A 354 -77.21 87.82 -146.63
C VAL A 354 -78.36 88.67 -147.19
N GLU A 355 -79.40 88.90 -146.38
CA GLU A 355 -80.29 90.09 -146.26
C GLU A 355 -81.67 89.65 -145.74
N GLU A 356 -82.40 90.36 -144.89
CA GLU A 356 -82.11 91.40 -143.91
C GLU A 356 -83.35 91.45 -142.98
N LEU A 357 -83.18 92.10 -141.84
CA LEU A 357 -84.09 92.27 -140.71
C LEU A 357 -85.56 92.59 -141.03
N LEU A 358 -86.46 92.08 -140.20
CA LEU A 358 -87.76 92.68 -139.89
C LEU A 358 -88.20 92.29 -138.46
N PRO A 359 -89.09 93.06 -137.81
CA PRO A 359 -88.76 93.87 -136.64
C PRO A 359 -89.57 93.53 -135.37
N PHE A 360 -89.21 94.21 -134.28
CA PHE A 360 -89.80 94.23 -132.92
C PHE A 360 -89.28 93.19 -131.93
#